data_AF-A0AA41XE81-F1
#
_entry.id   AF-A0AA41XE81-F1
#
_cell.length_a   1.000
_cell.length_b   1.000
_cell.length_c   1.000
_cell.angle_alpha   90.00
_cell.angle_beta   90.00
_cell.angle_gamma   90.00
#
_symmetry.space_group_name_H-M   'P 1'
#
loop_
_entity.id
_entity.type
_entity.pdbx_description
1 polymer ?
#
loop_
_entity_poly.entity_id
_entity_poly.type
_entity_poly.pdbx_seq_one_letter_code
_entity_poly.pdbx_strand_id
1 'polypeptide(L)'
;LSAGAAIDGEGPVILVKGTASALDAATKKLLAELDVKSIAIAGGPASVSAGIQTDAAAITDTVRLGGADRYEASRSINDHFFDTADHVLLATGLKFSDALAGSAFGPRLDAPLFTVKTDCVPAATLAQIEELGATKVTLLGGTASLSAGVQDLVACTP
;
A
#
# COMPACT_ATOMS: atom_id res chain seq x y z
N LEU A 1 0.48 0.62 -4.73
CA LEU A 1 -0.34 1.85 -4.83
C LEU A 1 -0.47 2.50 -3.46
N SER A 2 -0.93 1.77 -2.45
CA SER A 2 -0.93 2.22 -1.05
C SER A 2 0.46 2.67 -0.56
N ALA A 3 1.53 1.98 -0.99
CA ALA A 3 2.91 2.35 -0.66
C ALA A 3 3.28 3.81 -1.01
N GLY A 4 2.76 4.35 -2.13
CA GLY A 4 3.04 5.74 -2.49
C GLY A 4 2.33 6.73 -1.58
N ALA A 5 1.11 6.38 -1.12
CA ALA A 5 0.37 7.20 -0.16
C ALA A 5 0.98 7.16 1.24
N ALA A 6 1.63 6.05 1.59
CA ALA A 6 2.06 5.76 2.95
C ALA A 6 3.46 6.24 3.31
N ILE A 7 4.37 6.33 2.34
CA ILE A 7 5.80 6.56 2.61
C ILE A 7 6.16 8.01 2.97
N ASP A 8 5.22 8.85 3.43
CA ASP A 8 5.26 10.32 3.60
C ASP A 8 6.65 10.99 3.71
N GLY A 9 7.37 11.08 2.58
CA GLY A 9 8.74 11.62 2.55
C GLY A 9 9.83 10.76 3.20
N GLU A 10 9.51 9.60 3.78
CA GLU A 10 10.46 8.65 4.38
C GLU A 10 11.39 7.98 3.37
N GLY A 11 11.01 7.97 2.09
CA GLY A 11 11.87 7.46 1.03
C GLY A 11 11.21 7.38 -0.34
N PRO A 12 12.00 7.10 -1.39
CA PRO A 12 11.48 6.92 -2.73
C PRO A 12 10.85 5.54 -2.91
N VAL A 13 9.80 5.46 -3.74
CA VAL A 13 9.31 4.18 -4.27
C VAL A 13 10.18 3.75 -5.44
N ILE A 14 10.83 2.60 -5.32
CA ILE A 14 11.70 2.04 -6.36
C ILE A 14 11.01 0.82 -7.00
N LEU A 15 10.95 0.81 -8.33
CA LEU A 15 10.40 -0.32 -9.08
C LEU A 15 11.49 -1.33 -9.41
N VAL A 16 11.16 -2.61 -9.24
CA VAL A 16 12.03 -3.74 -9.59
C VAL A 16 11.32 -4.70 -10.53
N LYS A 17 12.08 -5.47 -11.30
CA LYS A 17 11.53 -6.63 -12.02
C LYS A 17 11.23 -7.75 -11.01
N GLY A 18 10.07 -7.69 -10.38
CA GLY A 18 9.75 -8.53 -9.23
C GLY A 18 9.74 -10.05 -9.46
N THR A 19 9.59 -10.51 -10.71
CA THR A 19 9.71 -11.93 -11.08
C THR A 19 11.15 -12.40 -11.31
N ALA A 20 12.14 -11.50 -11.25
CA ALA A 20 13.55 -11.89 -11.30
C ALA A 20 13.95 -12.63 -10.01
N SER A 21 14.98 -13.48 -10.09
CA SER A 21 15.49 -14.23 -8.94
C SER A 21 16.34 -13.41 -7.98
N ALA A 22 16.72 -12.17 -8.33
CA ALA A 22 17.64 -11.33 -7.58
C ALA A 22 17.44 -9.84 -7.95
N LEU A 23 17.95 -8.92 -7.13
CA LEU A 23 18.02 -7.50 -7.48
C LEU A 23 19.04 -7.30 -8.60
N ASP A 24 18.69 -6.48 -9.60
CA ASP A 24 19.64 -6.11 -10.66
C ASP A 24 20.73 -5.15 -10.15
N ALA A 25 21.84 -5.09 -10.89
CA ALA A 25 22.99 -4.28 -10.52
C ALA A 25 22.68 -2.78 -10.44
N ALA A 26 21.77 -2.28 -11.28
CA ALA A 26 21.39 -0.87 -11.29
C ALA A 26 20.62 -0.52 -10.00
N THR A 27 19.71 -1.37 -9.57
CA THR A 27 18.95 -1.21 -8.33
C THR A 27 19.87 -1.29 -7.12
N LYS A 28 20.78 -2.27 -7.06
CA LYS A 28 21.77 -2.37 -5.97
C LYS A 28 22.64 -1.13 -5.87
N LYS A 29 23.09 -0.61 -7.02
CA LYS A 29 23.85 0.64 -7.09
C LYS A 29 23.03 1.84 -6.60
N LEU A 30 21.78 1.96 -7.04
CA LEU A 30 20.88 3.03 -6.62
C LEU A 30 20.64 3.01 -5.11
N LEU A 31 20.37 1.83 -4.53
CA LEU A 31 20.17 1.69 -3.07
C LEU A 31 21.41 2.12 -2.29
N ALA A 32 22.61 1.80 -2.78
CA ALA A 32 23.87 2.24 -2.17
C ALA A 32 24.10 3.75 -2.32
N GLU A 33 23.80 4.33 -3.49
CA GLU A 33 23.93 5.78 -3.74
C GLU A 33 22.95 6.61 -2.89
N LEU A 34 21.77 6.06 -2.60
CA LEU A 34 20.77 6.67 -1.72
C LEU A 34 21.09 6.49 -0.22
N ASP A 35 22.10 5.70 0.12
CA ASP A 35 22.46 5.34 1.51
C ASP A 35 21.24 4.87 2.34
N VAL A 36 20.42 3.99 1.74
CA VAL A 36 19.16 3.53 2.34
C VAL A 36 19.41 2.85 3.69
N LYS A 37 18.59 3.20 4.70
CA LYS A 37 18.70 2.64 6.06
C LYS A 37 17.73 1.50 6.31
N SER A 38 16.61 1.49 5.64
CA SER A 38 15.62 0.41 5.71
C SER A 38 14.98 0.20 4.34
N ILE A 39 14.43 -0.99 4.12
CA ILE A 39 13.71 -1.35 2.90
C ILE A 39 12.38 -1.99 3.27
N ALA A 40 11.29 -1.42 2.77
CA ALA A 40 9.96 -2.04 2.82
C ALA A 40 9.58 -2.59 1.44
N ILE A 41 9.39 -3.91 1.34
CA ILE A 41 8.95 -4.58 0.11
C ILE A 41 7.42 -4.60 0.08
N ALA A 42 6.83 -3.85 -0.85
CA ALA A 42 5.38 -3.87 -1.08
C ALA A 42 4.97 -5.09 -1.94
N GLY A 43 4.26 -6.03 -1.34
CA GLY A 43 3.67 -7.19 -2.01
C GLY A 43 4.27 -8.54 -1.62
N GLY A 44 3.55 -9.61 -1.95
CA GLY A 44 3.94 -10.99 -1.65
C GLY A 44 5.01 -11.55 -2.62
N PRO A 45 5.47 -12.80 -2.38
CA PRO A 45 6.50 -13.47 -3.19
C PRO A 45 6.17 -13.62 -4.68
N ALA A 46 4.88 -13.64 -5.03
CA ALA A 46 4.42 -13.67 -6.43
C ALA A 46 4.62 -12.34 -7.16
N SER A 47 4.69 -11.22 -6.43
CA SER A 47 4.93 -9.87 -6.98
C SER A 47 6.39 -9.48 -6.90
N VAL A 48 7.05 -9.79 -5.78
CA VAL A 48 8.48 -9.55 -5.56
C VAL A 48 9.09 -10.82 -4.98
N SER A 49 9.94 -11.49 -5.74
CA SER A 49 10.46 -12.82 -5.42
C SER A 49 11.18 -12.88 -4.07
N ALA A 50 11.31 -14.09 -3.52
CA ALA A 50 12.08 -14.32 -2.30
C ALA A 50 13.56 -13.98 -2.47
N GLY A 51 14.14 -14.19 -3.66
CA GLY A 51 15.54 -13.87 -3.90
C GLY A 51 15.82 -12.36 -3.94
N ILE A 52 14.87 -11.55 -4.41
CA ILE A 52 14.95 -10.08 -4.26
C ILE A 52 14.95 -9.67 -2.78
N GLN A 53 14.11 -10.32 -1.96
CA GLN A 53 14.11 -10.05 -0.51
C GLN A 53 15.42 -10.46 0.16
N THR A 54 15.99 -11.61 -0.21
CA THR A 54 17.31 -12.03 0.30
C THR A 54 18.39 -11.02 -0.05
N ASP A 55 18.41 -10.53 -1.29
CA ASP A 55 19.37 -9.50 -1.71
C ASP A 55 19.18 -8.18 -0.96
N ALA A 56 17.93 -7.73 -0.75
CA ALA A 56 17.63 -6.52 -0.01
C ALA A 56 18.06 -6.63 1.48
N ALA A 57 17.77 -7.77 2.11
CA ALA A 57 18.15 -8.05 3.50
C ALA A 57 19.66 -8.15 3.71
N ALA A 58 20.43 -8.44 2.67
CA ALA A 58 21.89 -8.41 2.71
C ALA A 58 22.46 -6.97 2.64
N ILE A 59 21.65 -5.98 2.26
CA ILE A 59 22.04 -4.56 2.18
C ILE A 59 21.72 -3.87 3.51
N THR A 60 20.47 -3.96 3.96
CA THR A 60 20.00 -3.34 5.21
C THR A 60 18.72 -4.01 5.73
N ASP A 61 18.25 -3.56 6.89
CA ASP A 61 17.00 -4.02 7.50
C ASP A 61 15.85 -3.98 6.49
N THR A 62 15.26 -5.15 6.26
CA THR A 62 14.25 -5.34 5.21
C THR A 62 13.01 -6.00 5.78
N VAL A 63 11.86 -5.39 5.55
CA VAL A 63 10.53 -5.92 5.89
C VAL A 63 9.72 -6.16 4.63
N ARG A 64 8.88 -7.19 4.62
CA ARG A 64 7.90 -7.42 3.55
C ARG A 64 6.50 -7.08 4.05
N LEU A 65 5.84 -6.18 3.33
CA LEU A 65 4.48 -5.73 3.57
C LEU A 65 3.58 -6.32 2.48
N GLY A 66 3.00 -7.48 2.76
CA GLY A 66 2.23 -8.27 1.81
C GLY A 66 0.95 -8.84 2.42
N GLY A 67 0.25 -9.66 1.65
CA GLY A 67 -0.98 -10.30 2.09
C GLY A 67 -1.41 -11.40 1.12
N ALA A 68 -2.42 -12.18 1.49
CA ALA A 68 -3.05 -13.18 0.65
C ALA A 68 -3.72 -12.54 -0.58
N ASP A 69 -4.16 -11.29 -0.46
CA ASP A 69 -4.68 -10.50 -1.56
C ASP A 69 -4.18 -9.03 -1.51
N ARG A 70 -4.63 -8.24 -2.49
CA ARG A 70 -4.26 -6.83 -2.63
C ARG A 70 -4.81 -5.94 -1.52
N TYR A 71 -5.92 -6.33 -0.90
CA TYR A 71 -6.57 -5.58 0.17
C TYR A 71 -5.82 -5.77 1.47
N GLU A 72 -5.42 -7.01 1.78
CA GLU A 72 -4.54 -7.32 2.90
C GLU A 72 -3.16 -6.70 2.72
N ALA A 73 -2.56 -6.77 1.53
CA ALA A 73 -1.29 -6.09 1.27
C ALA A 73 -1.41 -4.58 1.49
N SER A 74 -2.53 -3.96 1.10
CA SER A 74 -2.80 -2.54 1.37
C SER A 74 -2.89 -2.25 2.88
N ARG A 75 -3.56 -3.12 3.65
CA ARG A 75 -3.66 -2.98 5.11
C ARG A 75 -2.29 -3.13 5.78
N SER A 76 -1.50 -4.12 5.39
CA SER A 76 -0.14 -4.33 5.92
C SER A 76 0.79 -3.16 5.64
N ILE A 77 0.64 -2.48 4.49
CA ILE A 77 1.40 -1.27 4.21
C ILE A 77 0.97 -0.14 5.14
N ASN A 78 -0.34 0.10 5.27
CA ASN A 78 -0.84 1.19 6.11
C ASN A 78 -0.51 0.97 7.59
N ASP A 79 -0.58 -0.28 8.06
CA ASP A 79 -0.21 -0.70 9.42
C ASP A 79 1.25 -0.38 9.76
N HIS A 80 2.14 -0.43 8.77
CA HIS A 80 3.56 -0.20 8.98
C HIS A 80 3.92 1.29 9.10
N PHE A 81 3.18 2.15 8.40
CA PHE A 81 3.53 3.57 8.25
C PHE A 81 2.60 4.51 9.02
N PHE A 82 1.44 4.04 9.50
CA PHE A 82 0.49 4.86 10.24
C PHE A 82 0.12 4.20 11.56
N ASP A 83 0.43 4.88 12.66
CA ASP A 83 -0.09 4.54 13.98
C ASP A 83 -1.50 5.12 14.19
N THR A 84 -1.76 6.29 13.60
CA THR A 84 -3.03 7.01 13.65
C THR A 84 -3.27 7.76 12.34
N ALA A 85 -4.53 7.99 11.97
CA ALA A 85 -4.87 8.86 10.85
C ALA A 85 -6.28 9.43 11.00
N ASP A 86 -6.43 10.76 10.98
CA ASP A 86 -7.75 11.41 11.03
C ASP A 86 -8.56 11.24 9.73
N HIS A 87 -7.86 11.07 8.60
CA HIS A 87 -8.41 11.01 7.26
C HIS A 87 -7.87 9.80 6.51
N VAL A 88 -8.75 9.00 5.89
CA VAL A 88 -8.38 7.88 5.02
C VAL A 88 -8.89 8.05 3.59
N LEU A 89 -8.17 7.46 2.64
CA LEU A 89 -8.54 7.42 1.23
C LEU A 89 -8.95 5.99 0.86
N LEU A 90 -10.11 5.83 0.20
CA LEU A 90 -10.55 4.54 -0.35
C LEU A 90 -10.50 4.59 -1.86
N ALA A 91 -9.87 3.60 -2.48
CA ALA A 91 -9.89 3.41 -3.92
C ALA A 91 -10.16 1.94 -4.26
N THR A 92 -10.69 1.66 -5.44
CA THR A 92 -10.91 0.26 -5.82
C THR A 92 -9.56 -0.44 -6.07
N GLY A 93 -9.41 -1.64 -5.52
CA GLY A 93 -8.24 -2.47 -5.82
C GLY A 93 -8.28 -3.05 -7.24
N LEU A 94 -9.39 -2.93 -7.97
CA LEU A 94 -9.57 -3.54 -9.29
C LEU A 94 -9.22 -2.59 -10.45
N LYS A 95 -9.37 -1.28 -10.25
CA LYS A 95 -9.01 -0.24 -11.23
C LYS A 95 -7.96 0.67 -10.63
N PHE A 96 -6.74 0.58 -11.16
CA PHE A 96 -5.55 1.15 -10.53
C PHE A 96 -5.38 2.67 -10.74
N SER A 97 -6.11 3.30 -11.67
CA SER A 97 -5.95 4.71 -12.02
C SER A 97 -6.22 5.65 -10.85
N ASP A 98 -7.32 5.40 -10.13
CA ASP A 98 -7.77 6.29 -9.06
C ASP A 98 -6.87 6.13 -7.82
N ALA A 99 -6.47 4.90 -7.53
CA ALA A 99 -5.49 4.59 -6.48
C ALA A 99 -4.08 5.14 -6.81
N LEU A 100 -3.69 5.19 -8.09
CA LEU A 100 -2.42 5.78 -8.51
C LEU A 100 -2.42 7.30 -8.35
N ALA A 101 -3.48 7.97 -8.77
CA ALA A 101 -3.63 9.41 -8.54
C ALA A 101 -3.67 9.72 -7.03
N GLY A 102 -4.41 8.91 -6.26
CA GLY A 102 -4.47 8.98 -4.80
C GLY A 102 -3.13 8.79 -4.13
N SER A 103 -2.25 7.93 -4.66
CA SER A 103 -0.94 7.66 -4.07
C SER A 103 -0.01 8.87 -4.05
N ALA A 104 -0.15 9.80 -5.00
CA ALA A 104 0.61 11.05 -4.97
C ALA A 104 -0.03 12.11 -4.05
N PHE A 105 -1.30 11.93 -3.69
CA PHE A 105 -2.08 12.88 -2.90
C PHE A 105 -2.11 12.53 -1.41
N GLY A 106 -2.12 11.24 -1.07
CA GLY A 106 -2.13 10.72 0.30
C GLY A 106 -1.11 11.35 1.26
N PRO A 107 0.17 11.49 0.88
CA PRO A 107 1.18 12.06 1.78
C PRO A 107 0.87 13.51 2.19
N ARG A 108 0.30 14.30 1.27
CA ARG A 108 -0.08 15.70 1.55
C ARG A 108 -1.25 15.83 2.52
N LEU A 109 -2.02 14.76 2.69
CA LEU A 109 -3.16 14.72 3.59
C LEU A 109 -2.86 13.93 4.88
N ASP A 110 -1.65 13.38 5.01
CA ASP A 110 -1.32 12.42 6.07
C ASP A 110 -2.38 11.30 6.14
N ALA A 111 -2.75 10.77 4.97
CA ALA A 111 -3.91 9.92 4.81
C ALA A 111 -3.55 8.56 4.18
N PRO A 112 -3.72 7.44 4.90
CA PRO A 112 -3.50 6.11 4.34
C PRO A 112 -4.50 5.84 3.23
N LEU A 113 -4.01 5.19 2.17
CA LEU A 113 -4.83 4.75 1.04
C LEU A 113 -5.13 3.27 1.16
N PHE A 114 -6.40 2.93 1.40
CA PHE A 114 -6.89 1.57 1.37
C PHE A 114 -7.42 1.21 0.00
N THR A 115 -7.00 0.05 -0.50
CA THR A 115 -7.71 -0.58 -1.61
C THR A 115 -8.88 -1.41 -1.10
N VAL A 116 -10.04 -1.29 -1.74
CA VAL A 116 -11.29 -1.98 -1.36
C VAL A 116 -11.94 -2.66 -2.57
N LYS A 117 -12.98 -3.48 -2.34
CA LYS A 117 -13.80 -4.03 -3.44
C LYS A 117 -14.71 -2.94 -4.00
N THR A 118 -15.25 -3.16 -5.20
CA THR A 118 -16.17 -2.20 -5.84
C THR A 118 -17.43 -1.98 -5.02
N ASP A 119 -17.96 -3.06 -4.43
CA ASP A 119 -19.32 -3.05 -3.87
C ASP A 119 -19.37 -3.01 -2.33
N CYS A 120 -18.24 -3.25 -1.67
CA CYS A 120 -18.16 -3.36 -0.21
C CYS A 120 -16.73 -3.12 0.28
N VAL A 121 -16.60 -2.82 1.57
CA VAL A 121 -15.32 -2.67 2.25
C VAL A 121 -15.02 -3.97 3.02
N PRO A 122 -13.84 -4.60 2.86
CA PRO A 122 -13.48 -5.75 3.67
C PRO A 122 -13.58 -5.42 5.17
N ALA A 123 -14.17 -6.31 5.97
CA ALA A 123 -14.40 -6.05 7.40
C ALA A 123 -13.08 -5.70 8.15
N ALA A 124 -11.99 -6.37 7.81
CA ALA A 124 -10.67 -6.07 8.36
C ALA A 124 -10.13 -4.69 7.96
N THR A 125 -10.58 -4.12 6.84
CA THR A 125 -10.24 -2.74 6.46
C THR A 125 -11.04 -1.74 7.29
N LEU A 126 -12.32 -2.00 7.54
CA LEU A 126 -13.14 -1.14 8.42
C LEU A 126 -12.57 -1.10 9.84
N ALA A 127 -12.22 -2.27 10.40
CA ALA A 127 -11.60 -2.37 11.72
C ALA A 127 -10.31 -1.54 11.82
N GLN A 128 -9.43 -1.63 10.83
CA GLN A 128 -8.20 -0.84 10.84
C GLN A 128 -8.45 0.67 10.70
N ILE A 129 -9.45 1.09 9.92
CA ILE A 129 -9.84 2.50 9.82
C ILE A 129 -10.34 3.03 11.18
N GLU A 130 -11.09 2.20 11.92
CA GLU A 130 -11.53 2.53 13.28
C GLU A 130 -10.35 2.58 14.27
N GLU A 131 -9.43 1.63 14.21
CA GLU A 131 -8.22 1.58 15.06
C GLU A 131 -7.30 2.79 14.84
N LEU A 132 -7.19 3.26 13.60
CA LEU A 132 -6.45 4.48 13.25
C LEU A 132 -7.11 5.76 13.79
N GLY A 133 -8.35 5.70 14.26
CA GLY A 133 -9.10 6.85 14.76
C GLY A 133 -9.70 7.75 13.66
N ALA A 134 -9.83 7.25 12.44
CA ALA A 134 -10.24 8.06 11.30
C ALA A 134 -11.68 8.55 11.43
N THR A 135 -11.87 9.86 11.22
CA THR A 135 -13.19 10.51 11.24
C THR A 135 -13.63 10.98 9.85
N LYS A 136 -12.70 10.98 8.89
CA LYS A 136 -12.95 11.41 7.52
C LYS A 136 -12.54 10.33 6.53
N VAL A 137 -13.41 10.07 5.56
CA VAL A 137 -13.15 9.14 4.46
C VAL A 137 -13.32 9.88 3.14
N THR A 138 -12.39 9.70 2.21
CA THR A 138 -12.54 10.18 0.83
C THR A 138 -12.50 9.03 -0.15
N LEU A 139 -13.53 8.94 -0.98
CA LEU A 139 -13.63 7.97 -2.04
C LEU A 139 -12.95 8.50 -3.29
N LEU A 140 -11.97 7.76 -3.79
CA LEU A 140 -11.26 8.04 -5.03
C LEU A 140 -11.78 7.11 -6.12
N GLY A 141 -12.73 7.64 -6.88
CA GLY A 141 -13.37 6.95 -7.98
C GLY A 141 -14.87 7.25 -8.06
N GLY A 142 -15.43 7.17 -9.27
CA GLY A 142 -16.87 7.29 -9.46
C GLY A 142 -17.63 6.04 -8.99
N THR A 143 -18.96 6.09 -9.10
CA THR A 143 -19.86 5.01 -8.64
C THR A 143 -19.64 3.66 -9.34
N ALA A 144 -19.04 3.66 -10.53
CA ALA A 144 -18.65 2.44 -11.26
C ALA A 144 -17.34 1.81 -10.76
N SER A 145 -16.60 2.51 -9.90
CA SER A 145 -15.39 2.04 -9.22
C SER A 145 -15.67 1.75 -7.74
N LEU A 146 -16.50 2.58 -7.10
CA LEU A 146 -16.89 2.49 -5.69
C LEU A 146 -18.39 2.70 -5.60
N SER A 147 -19.16 1.65 -5.39
CA SER A 147 -20.62 1.72 -5.38
C SER A 147 -21.14 2.39 -4.10
N ALA A 148 -22.46 2.59 -4.03
CA ALA A 148 -23.13 3.07 -2.83
C ALA A 148 -22.81 2.20 -1.59
N GLY A 149 -22.58 0.90 -1.77
CA GLY A 149 -22.18 0.03 -0.67
C GLY A 149 -20.85 0.42 -0.02
N VAL A 150 -19.88 0.92 -0.81
CA VAL A 150 -18.64 1.47 -0.25
C VAL A 150 -18.88 2.84 0.40
N GLN A 151 -19.73 3.67 -0.21
CA GLN A 151 -20.10 4.97 0.36
C GLN A 151 -20.77 4.85 1.73
N ASP A 152 -21.60 3.84 1.90
CA ASP A 152 -22.27 3.52 3.15
C ASP A 152 -21.41 2.64 4.08
N LEU A 153 -20.14 2.40 3.72
CA LEU A 153 -19.17 1.57 4.45
C LEU A 153 -19.69 0.17 4.78
N VAL A 154 -20.47 -0.42 3.87
CA VAL A 154 -21.02 -1.77 4.02
C VAL A 154 -19.88 -2.79 4.02
N ALA A 155 -19.83 -3.58 5.09
CA ALA A 155 -18.87 -4.67 5.22
C ALA A 155 -19.13 -5.76 4.17
N CYS A 156 -18.07 -6.27 3.56
CA CYS A 156 -18.16 -7.44 2.69
C CYS A 156 -18.61 -8.68 3.48
N THR A 157 -19.58 -9.41 2.95
CA THR A 157 -19.91 -10.75 3.44
C THR A 157 -18.79 -11.74 3.11
N PRO A 158 -18.51 -12.73 3.99
CA PRO A 158 -17.52 -13.79 3.74
C PRO A 158 -17.79 -14.60 2.47
#